data_AF-A0A445GMW4-F1
#
_entry.id   AF-A0A445GMW4-F1
#
_cell.length_a   1.000
_cell.length_b   1.000
_cell.length_c   1.000
_cell.angle_alpha   90.00
_cell.angle_beta   90.00
_cell.angle_gamma   90.00
#
_symmetry.space_group_name_H-M   'P 1'
#
loop_
_entity.id
_entity.type
_entity.pdbx_description
1 polymer ?
#
loop_
_entity_poly.entity_id
_entity_poly.type
_entity_poly.pdbx_seq_one_letter_code
_entity_poly.pdbx_strand_id
1 'polypeptide(L)'
;MEFSFGPRRWLPKELLQDRRADDDVGNNENYALGLHAPGFFDKILNVDNCLLQSHPANKVLAAVQECWRDPQLGFSPYSVHSHKGFLKHLMLRTGRDVTTYQPEVMVNFVTSSYKPELLKFLVDKVSVFPEVVSVVNNVNTSVGEEEYTLYGKSSITETLRGCTFQISANSFFQTNTYQAEVLYKLIEDCAGVRGDGSEIVLDLFCGTGTIGLTLARSDRHVYGYEVVPQAITDAHLNAKINGIKKCNICPGRSQ
;
A
#
# COMPACT_ATOMS: atom_id res chain seq x y z
N MET A 1 -4.68 0.34 -1.16
CA MET A 1 -5.46 1.55 -0.82
C MET A 1 -5.11 1.97 0.59
N GLU A 2 -5.06 3.28 0.81
CA GLU A 2 -4.78 3.89 2.12
C GLU A 2 -6.07 4.45 2.71
N PHE A 3 -6.31 4.18 3.98
CA PHE A 3 -7.38 4.75 4.78
C PHE A 3 -6.77 5.49 5.97
N SER A 4 -7.27 6.68 6.28
CA SER A 4 -6.81 7.50 7.40
C SER A 4 -7.63 7.21 8.64
N PHE A 5 -6.95 7.06 9.78
CA PHE A 5 -7.56 7.14 11.10
C PHE A 5 -7.65 8.61 11.49
N GLY A 6 -8.87 9.14 11.65
CA GLY A 6 -9.10 10.55 11.93
C GLY A 6 -9.91 10.78 13.20
N PRO A 7 -9.60 11.84 13.96
CA PRO A 7 -10.40 12.23 15.13
C PRO A 7 -11.72 12.91 14.77
N ARG A 8 -11.90 13.32 13.51
CA ARG A 8 -13.06 14.08 13.02
C ARG A 8 -13.74 13.35 11.86
N ARG A 9 -14.90 12.76 12.12
CA ARG A 9 -15.77 12.21 11.09
C ARG A 9 -16.39 13.33 10.24
N TRP A 10 -16.36 13.16 8.93
CA TRP A 10 -17.14 13.97 8.00
C TRP A 10 -18.58 13.45 7.92
N LEU A 11 -19.54 14.37 7.91
CA LEU A 11 -20.96 14.08 7.72
C LEU A 11 -21.54 14.95 6.60
N PRO A 12 -22.41 14.38 5.74
CA PRO A 12 -23.25 15.15 4.82
C PRO A 12 -24.07 16.21 5.56
N LYS A 13 -24.39 17.32 4.88
CA LYS A 13 -25.10 18.46 5.47
C LYS A 13 -26.47 18.08 6.05
N GLU A 14 -27.10 17.09 5.45
CA GLU A 14 -28.40 16.56 5.85
C GLU A 14 -28.34 15.90 7.22
N LEU A 15 -27.21 15.26 7.55
CA LEU A 15 -26.96 14.60 8.84
C LEU A 15 -26.37 15.55 9.89
N LEU A 16 -25.99 16.78 9.52
CA LEU A 16 -25.49 17.78 10.45
C LEU A 16 -26.62 18.44 11.26
N GLN A 17 -27.87 18.42 10.77
CA GLN A 17 -29.01 19.06 11.45
C GLN A 17 -29.38 18.38 12.78
N ASP A 18 -29.01 17.11 12.94
CA ASP A 18 -29.31 16.32 14.15
C ASP A 18 -28.22 16.41 15.23
N ARG A 19 -27.11 17.14 14.99
CA ARG A 19 -26.02 17.27 15.97
C ARG A 19 -26.03 18.61 16.70
N ARG A 20 -25.95 18.56 18.02
CA ARG A 20 -25.71 19.73 18.88
C ARG A 20 -24.25 20.17 18.71
N ALA A 21 -24.00 21.48 18.79
CA ALA A 21 -22.70 22.10 18.56
C ALA A 21 -21.58 21.72 19.57
N ASP A 22 -21.88 20.89 20.57
CA ASP A 22 -20.97 20.51 21.68
C ASP A 22 -20.34 19.11 21.54
N ASP A 23 -20.45 18.42 20.39
CA ASP A 23 -19.79 17.12 20.13
C ASP A 23 -18.25 17.25 19.92
N ASP A 24 -17.63 18.26 20.52
CA ASP A 24 -16.26 18.68 20.27
C ASP A 24 -15.28 17.88 21.13
N VAL A 25 -14.43 17.09 20.45
CA VAL A 25 -13.13 16.58 20.91
C VAL A 25 -13.16 15.69 22.16
N GLY A 26 -13.21 14.37 21.96
CA GLY A 26 -12.94 13.38 23.02
C GLY A 26 -13.89 12.19 23.07
N ASN A 27 -15.00 12.24 22.34
CA ASN A 27 -15.88 11.09 22.16
C ASN A 27 -15.36 10.19 21.02
N ASN A 28 -15.02 8.93 21.32
CA ASN A 28 -14.59 7.94 20.33
C ASN A 28 -15.61 7.73 19.20
N GLU A 29 -16.89 8.10 19.40
CA GLU A 29 -17.93 8.06 18.36
C GLU A 29 -17.64 8.98 17.15
N ASN A 30 -16.79 10.01 17.33
CA ASN A 30 -16.35 10.89 16.25
C ASN A 30 -15.14 10.39 15.49
N TYR A 31 -14.52 9.31 15.94
CA TYR A 31 -13.39 8.72 15.25
C TYR A 31 -13.85 8.04 13.96
N ALA A 32 -13.07 8.20 12.90
CA ALA A 32 -13.37 7.65 11.59
C ALA A 32 -12.14 6.95 11.00
N LEU A 33 -12.39 5.84 10.32
CA LEU A 33 -11.41 5.16 9.49
C LEU A 33 -11.95 5.19 8.07
N GLY A 34 -11.23 5.81 7.15
CA GLY A 34 -11.73 5.99 5.80
C GLY A 34 -10.95 6.98 4.97
N LEU A 35 -11.63 7.76 4.14
CA LEU A 35 -11.00 8.64 3.16
C LEU A 35 -11.21 10.11 3.52
N HIS A 36 -10.27 10.98 3.13
CA HIS A 36 -10.44 12.42 3.28
C HIS A 36 -11.62 12.91 2.43
N ALA A 37 -12.51 13.71 3.03
CA ALA A 37 -13.60 14.32 2.29
C ALA A 37 -13.04 15.37 1.31
N PRO A 38 -13.55 15.48 0.07
CA PRO A 38 -13.08 16.47 -0.89
C PRO A 38 -13.08 17.89 -0.31
N GLY A 39 -11.94 18.58 -0.42
CA GLY A 39 -11.75 19.93 0.15
C GLY A 39 -11.43 19.96 1.65
N PHE A 40 -11.34 18.82 2.34
CA PHE A 40 -11.01 18.73 3.76
C PHE A 40 -9.81 17.80 3.99
N PHE A 41 -8.75 18.33 4.58
CA PHE A 41 -7.56 17.56 4.94
C PHE A 41 -7.65 16.92 6.34
N ASP A 42 -8.63 17.30 7.15
CA ASP A 42 -8.75 16.86 8.54
C ASP A 42 -10.07 16.15 8.87
N LYS A 43 -11.02 16.10 7.93
CA LYS A 43 -12.30 15.41 8.09
C LYS A 43 -12.32 14.12 7.26
N ILE A 44 -12.60 13.01 7.94
CA ILE A 44 -12.58 11.67 7.36
C ILE A 44 -14.00 11.17 7.13
N LEU A 45 -14.34 10.87 5.88
CA LEU A 45 -15.51 10.06 5.54
C LEU A 45 -15.24 8.63 5.99
N ASN A 46 -16.02 8.14 6.96
CA ASN A 46 -15.94 6.75 7.39
C ASN A 46 -16.30 5.82 6.22
N VAL A 47 -15.45 4.83 5.96
CA VAL A 47 -15.66 3.84 4.91
C VAL A 47 -15.85 2.47 5.54
N ASP A 48 -17.07 1.93 5.42
CA ASP A 48 -17.40 0.59 5.91
C ASP A 48 -17.13 -0.48 4.82
N ASN A 49 -17.27 -0.09 3.55
CA ASN A 49 -16.98 -0.93 2.40
C ASN A 49 -16.45 -0.09 1.24
N CYS A 50 -15.33 -0.48 0.66
CA CYS A 50 -14.70 0.21 -0.46
C CYS A 50 -14.88 -0.56 -1.77
N LEU A 51 -15.62 0.03 -2.72
CA LEU A 51 -15.92 -0.60 -4.02
C LEU A 51 -14.69 -0.78 -4.92
N LEU A 52 -13.59 -0.11 -4.63
CA LEU A 52 -12.32 -0.21 -5.37
C LEU A 52 -11.38 -1.27 -4.77
N GLN A 53 -11.72 -1.86 -3.62
CA GLN A 53 -10.93 -2.88 -2.96
C GLN A 53 -11.45 -4.29 -3.29
N SER A 54 -10.57 -5.28 -3.18
CA SER A 54 -10.96 -6.68 -3.26
C SER A 54 -11.87 -7.07 -2.09
N HIS A 55 -12.65 -8.14 -2.26
CA HIS A 55 -13.51 -8.64 -1.19
C HIS A 55 -12.72 -9.05 0.08
N PRO A 56 -11.57 -9.75 0.00
CA PRO A 56 -10.74 -10.02 1.17
C PRO A 56 -10.23 -8.75 1.87
N ALA A 57 -9.80 -7.73 1.12
CA ALA A 57 -9.37 -6.47 1.72
C ALA A 57 -10.51 -5.73 2.43
N ASN A 58 -11.73 -5.75 1.88
CA ASN A 58 -12.91 -5.20 2.57
C ASN A 58 -13.27 -5.95 3.85
N LYS A 59 -13.08 -7.28 3.91
CA LYS A 59 -13.24 -8.05 5.16
C LYS A 59 -12.27 -7.57 6.24
N VAL A 60 -11.00 -7.34 5.87
CA VAL A 60 -9.99 -6.81 6.78
C VAL A 60 -10.38 -5.41 7.27
N LEU A 61 -10.78 -4.52 6.34
CA LEU A 61 -11.24 -3.17 6.70
C LEU A 61 -12.40 -3.21 7.71
N ALA A 62 -13.40 -4.05 7.46
CA ALA A 62 -14.55 -4.24 8.35
C ALA A 62 -14.12 -4.77 9.72
N ALA A 63 -13.23 -5.78 9.77
CA ALA A 63 -12.74 -6.35 11.02
C ALA A 63 -11.97 -5.33 11.88
N VAL A 64 -11.20 -4.44 11.26
CA VAL A 64 -10.56 -3.32 11.96
C VAL A 64 -11.63 -2.33 12.45
N GLN A 65 -12.57 -1.92 11.58
CA GLN A 65 -13.66 -1.00 11.90
C GLN A 65 -14.48 -1.40 13.14
N GLU A 66 -14.74 -2.70 13.30
CA GLU A 66 -15.52 -3.26 14.41
C GLU A 66 -14.93 -2.95 15.79
N CYS A 67 -13.61 -2.82 15.91
CA CYS A 67 -12.95 -2.87 17.21
C CYS A 67 -11.99 -1.71 17.50
N TRP A 68 -11.42 -1.05 16.48
CA TRP A 68 -10.35 -0.06 16.71
C TRP A 68 -10.78 1.16 17.53
N ARG A 69 -12.09 1.43 17.65
CA ARG A 69 -12.66 2.50 18.47
C ARG A 69 -12.90 2.10 19.93
N ASP A 70 -12.74 0.84 20.29
CA ASP A 70 -12.96 0.35 21.64
C ASP A 70 -12.01 1.09 22.61
N PRO A 71 -12.54 1.87 23.58
CA PRO A 71 -11.73 2.59 24.54
C PRO A 71 -10.77 1.71 25.33
N GLN A 72 -11.09 0.42 25.51
CA GLN A 72 -10.24 -0.53 26.24
C GLN A 72 -8.94 -0.86 25.51
N LEU A 73 -8.90 -0.68 24.19
CA LEU A 73 -7.71 -0.94 23.38
C LEU A 73 -6.71 0.23 23.38
N GLY A 74 -7.12 1.41 23.88
CA GLY A 74 -6.23 2.57 24.04
C GLY A 74 -5.73 3.20 22.73
N PHE A 75 -6.36 2.88 21.59
CA PHE A 75 -6.01 3.48 20.31
C PHE A 75 -6.45 4.94 20.24
N SER A 76 -5.59 5.78 19.64
CA SER A 76 -5.91 7.18 19.34
C SER A 76 -5.60 7.47 17.87
N PRO A 77 -6.53 8.07 17.11
CA PRO A 77 -6.25 8.51 15.74
C PRO A 77 -5.29 9.69 15.76
N TYR A 78 -4.40 9.75 14.77
CA TYR A 78 -3.45 10.83 14.63
C TYR A 78 -4.13 12.10 14.10
N SER A 79 -3.88 13.21 14.78
CA SER A 79 -4.34 14.53 14.39
C SER A 79 -3.23 15.27 13.67
N VAL A 80 -3.46 15.63 12.42
CA VAL A 80 -2.54 16.45 11.60
C VAL A 80 -2.35 17.86 12.15
N HIS A 81 -3.28 18.37 12.95
CA HIS A 81 -3.20 19.70 13.56
C HIS A 81 -2.35 19.73 14.83
N SER A 82 -2.55 18.75 15.71
CA SER A 82 -1.86 18.70 17.01
C SER A 82 -0.61 17.82 16.98
N HIS A 83 -0.39 17.08 15.90
CA HIS A 83 0.66 16.07 15.75
C HIS A 83 0.66 15.00 16.86
N LYS A 84 -0.52 14.72 17.43
CA LYS A 84 -0.72 13.74 18.51
C LYS A 84 -1.62 12.59 18.04
N GLY A 85 -1.45 11.44 18.68
CA GLY A 85 -2.19 10.20 18.38
C GLY A 85 -1.28 9.08 17.91
N PHE A 86 -1.79 7.86 17.89
CA PHE A 86 -1.01 6.65 17.60
C PHE A 86 -1.21 6.13 16.18
N LEU A 87 -2.46 5.84 15.79
CA LEU A 87 -2.82 5.30 14.48
C LEU A 87 -2.91 6.42 13.45
N LYS A 88 -2.12 6.34 12.37
CA LYS A 88 -2.16 7.32 11.27
C LYS A 88 -2.98 6.79 10.10
N HIS A 89 -2.52 5.68 9.51
CA HIS A 89 -3.13 5.10 8.32
C HIS A 89 -3.25 3.58 8.42
N LEU A 90 -4.26 3.03 7.76
CA LEU A 90 -4.39 1.62 7.42
C LEU A 90 -4.20 1.49 5.91
N MET A 91 -3.11 0.89 5.49
CA MET A 91 -2.84 0.60 4.09
C MET A 91 -3.11 -0.88 3.82
N LEU A 92 -4.03 -1.16 2.89
CA LEU A 92 -4.33 -2.51 2.43
C LEU A 92 -3.79 -2.69 1.01
N ARG A 93 -2.94 -3.68 0.80
CA ARG A 93 -2.46 -4.07 -0.54
C ARG A 93 -2.92 -5.48 -0.84
N THR A 94 -3.19 -5.72 -2.12
CA THR A 94 -3.67 -7.01 -2.61
C THR A 94 -2.80 -7.49 -3.75
N GLY A 95 -2.55 -8.79 -3.78
CA GLY A 95 -1.82 -9.47 -4.83
C GLY A 95 -2.35 -10.88 -4.99
N ARG A 96 -1.56 -11.75 -5.63
CA ARG A 96 -1.90 -13.15 -5.86
C ARG A 96 -0.67 -14.00 -5.64
N ASP A 97 -0.82 -15.07 -4.87
CA ASP A 97 0.23 -16.06 -4.68
C ASP A 97 0.58 -16.70 -6.02
N VAL A 98 1.87 -16.74 -6.35
CA VAL A 98 2.33 -17.15 -7.68
C VAL A 98 2.22 -18.65 -7.97
N THR A 99 1.99 -19.46 -6.94
CA THR A 99 1.87 -20.92 -7.09
C THR A 99 0.42 -21.35 -7.13
N THR A 100 -0.38 -20.82 -6.21
CA THR A 100 -1.78 -21.20 -5.97
C THR A 100 -2.77 -20.26 -6.66
N TYR A 101 -2.32 -19.09 -7.10
CA TYR A 101 -3.14 -17.99 -7.66
C TYR A 101 -4.23 -17.48 -6.71
N GLN A 102 -4.13 -17.81 -5.42
CA GLN A 102 -5.06 -17.33 -4.41
C GLN A 102 -4.76 -15.86 -4.05
N PRO A 103 -5.77 -15.06 -3.67
CA PRO A 103 -5.57 -13.70 -3.24
C PRO A 103 -4.65 -13.61 -2.01
N GLU A 104 -3.68 -12.71 -2.06
CA GLU A 104 -2.88 -12.31 -0.92
C GLU A 104 -3.26 -10.89 -0.49
N VAL A 105 -3.31 -10.64 0.82
CA VAL A 105 -3.56 -9.34 1.43
C VAL A 105 -2.39 -9.01 2.35
N MET A 106 -1.85 -7.81 2.18
CA MET A 106 -0.95 -7.18 3.13
C MET A 106 -1.72 -6.11 3.89
N VAL A 107 -1.58 -6.13 5.20
CA VAL A 107 -2.12 -5.13 6.12
C VAL A 107 -0.95 -4.32 6.67
N ASN A 108 -0.90 -3.03 6.34
CA ASN A 108 0.14 -2.13 6.84
C ASN A 108 -0.48 -1.07 7.76
N PHE A 109 -0.17 -1.15 9.06
CA PHE A 109 -0.53 -0.12 10.03
C PHE A 109 0.55 0.94 10.06
N VAL A 110 0.19 2.18 9.73
CA VAL A 110 1.09 3.33 9.86
C VAL A 110 0.87 3.98 11.23
N THR A 111 1.92 4.09 12.04
CA THR A 111 1.86 4.62 13.40
C THR A 111 2.86 5.75 13.64
N SER A 112 2.63 6.53 14.70
CA SER A 112 3.54 7.61 15.12
C SER A 112 4.72 7.13 15.99
N SER A 113 4.66 5.90 16.50
CA SER A 113 5.71 5.29 17.33
C SER A 113 5.62 3.77 17.25
N TYR A 114 6.73 3.09 17.54
CA TYR A 114 6.77 1.63 17.59
C TYR A 114 6.24 1.12 18.94
N LYS A 115 5.04 0.54 18.92
CA LYS A 115 4.35 -0.06 20.09
C LYS A 115 3.61 -1.34 19.65
N PRO A 116 4.35 -2.41 19.31
CA PRO A 116 3.75 -3.64 18.75
C PRO A 116 2.73 -4.29 19.71
N GLU A 117 2.90 -4.10 21.02
CA GLU A 117 1.98 -4.57 22.06
C GLU A 117 0.57 -3.97 21.93
N LEU A 118 0.47 -2.70 21.51
CA LEU A 118 -0.83 -2.07 21.25
C LEU A 118 -1.48 -2.64 19.98
N LEU A 119 -0.69 -2.92 18.95
CA LEU A 119 -1.20 -3.47 17.69
C LEU A 119 -1.55 -4.95 17.77
N LYS A 120 -1.06 -5.68 18.78
CA LYS A 120 -1.25 -7.13 18.90
C LYS A 120 -2.71 -7.57 18.70
N PHE A 121 -3.65 -6.88 19.33
CA PHE A 121 -5.07 -7.22 19.19
C PHE A 121 -5.56 -7.10 17.73
N LEU A 122 -5.18 -6.03 17.02
CA LEU A 122 -5.54 -5.84 15.61
C LEU A 122 -4.85 -6.86 14.71
N VAL A 123 -3.57 -7.16 14.97
CA VAL A 123 -2.82 -8.21 14.26
C VAL A 123 -3.49 -9.57 14.40
N ASP A 124 -3.84 -9.96 15.63
CA ASP A 124 -4.53 -11.22 15.92
C ASP A 124 -5.92 -11.25 15.24
N LYS A 125 -6.66 -10.12 15.25
CA LYS A 125 -7.98 -9.99 14.63
C LYS A 125 -7.94 -10.11 13.10
N VAL A 126 -6.92 -9.59 12.42
CA VAL A 126 -6.83 -9.64 10.94
C VAL A 126 -6.10 -10.89 10.43
N SER A 127 -5.20 -11.48 11.21
CA SER A 127 -4.46 -12.70 10.81
C SER A 127 -5.31 -13.97 10.78
N VAL A 128 -6.56 -13.92 11.26
CA VAL A 128 -7.51 -15.04 11.10
C VAL A 128 -7.98 -15.22 9.66
N PHE A 129 -7.86 -14.19 8.82
CA PHE A 129 -8.24 -14.28 7.41
C PHE A 129 -7.12 -15.00 6.64
N PRO A 130 -7.40 -16.12 5.96
CA PRO A 130 -6.37 -16.90 5.28
C PRO A 130 -5.68 -16.12 4.14
N GLU A 131 -6.36 -15.14 3.56
CA GLU A 131 -5.78 -14.26 2.55
C GLU A 131 -4.75 -13.28 3.14
N VAL A 132 -4.78 -13.00 4.45
CA VAL A 132 -3.81 -12.11 5.11
C VAL A 132 -2.51 -12.87 5.35
N VAL A 133 -1.54 -12.65 4.46
CA VAL A 133 -0.22 -13.31 4.53
C VAL A 133 0.86 -12.41 5.11
N SER A 134 0.58 -11.12 5.28
CA SER A 134 1.53 -10.11 5.72
C SER A 134 0.84 -9.05 6.58
N VAL A 135 1.35 -8.83 7.79
CA VAL A 135 1.00 -7.67 8.60
C VAL A 135 2.28 -6.91 8.95
N VAL A 136 2.32 -5.63 8.61
CA VAL A 136 3.48 -4.75 8.75
C VAL A 136 3.07 -3.52 9.57
N ASN A 137 4.01 -2.97 10.33
CA ASN A 137 3.90 -1.67 10.95
C ASN A 137 4.97 -0.73 10.39
N ASN A 138 4.52 0.30 9.66
CA ASN A 138 5.36 1.42 9.29
C ASN A 138 5.28 2.52 10.34
N VAL A 139 6.39 2.76 11.02
CA VAL A 139 6.51 3.77 12.06
C VAL A 139 7.05 5.03 11.40
N ASN A 140 6.17 5.98 11.12
CA ASN A 140 6.53 7.26 10.55
C ASN A 140 6.69 8.28 11.68
N THR A 141 7.94 8.71 11.91
CA THR A 141 8.30 9.74 12.88
C THR A 141 8.80 10.99 12.17
N SER A 142 9.04 12.08 12.91
CA SER A 142 9.69 13.27 12.36
C SER A 142 11.14 13.05 11.93
N VAL A 143 11.76 11.93 12.34
CA VAL A 143 13.19 11.64 12.13
C VAL A 143 13.40 10.63 11.00
N GLY A 144 12.36 9.91 10.60
CA GLY A 144 12.42 8.90 9.55
C GLY A 144 11.29 7.89 9.63
N GLU A 145 11.34 6.93 8.72
CA GLU A 145 10.38 5.84 8.58
C GLU A 145 11.10 4.50 8.82
N GLU A 146 10.51 3.65 9.65
CA GLU A 146 10.99 2.30 9.92
C GLU A 146 9.87 1.28 9.70
N GLU A 147 10.21 0.13 9.14
CA GLU A 147 9.27 -0.94 8.78
C GLU A 147 9.50 -2.17 9.65
N TYR A 148 8.42 -2.68 10.27
CA TYR A 148 8.45 -3.86 11.14
C TYR A 148 7.43 -4.90 10.67
N THR A 149 7.86 -6.14 10.39
CA THR A 149 6.91 -7.24 10.13
C THR A 149 6.36 -7.77 11.46
N LEU A 150 5.03 -7.69 11.63
CA LEU A 150 4.34 -8.14 12.83
C LEU A 150 3.75 -9.55 12.68
N TYR A 151 3.44 -9.97 11.46
CA TYR A 151 2.93 -11.31 11.17
C TYR A 151 3.24 -11.73 9.72
N GLY A 152 3.56 -13.02 9.54
CA GLY A 152 3.70 -13.64 8.22
C GLY A 152 4.90 -13.13 7.43
N LYS A 153 4.70 -12.90 6.14
CA LYS A 153 5.70 -12.41 5.18
C LYS A 153 5.91 -10.90 5.34
N SER A 154 7.08 -10.37 4.96
CA SER A 154 7.33 -8.92 4.85
C SER A 154 6.76 -8.29 3.57
N SER A 155 6.19 -9.10 2.68
CA SER A 155 5.76 -8.71 1.33
C SER A 155 4.69 -9.67 0.81
N ILE A 156 3.95 -9.22 -0.21
CA ILE A 156 3.05 -10.05 -1.01
C ILE A 156 3.61 -10.23 -2.41
N THR A 157 3.01 -11.11 -3.19
CA THR A 157 3.38 -11.34 -4.59
C THR A 157 2.26 -10.94 -5.54
N GLU A 158 2.64 -10.61 -6.78
CA GLU A 158 1.71 -10.41 -7.88
C GLU A 158 2.35 -10.84 -9.19
N THR A 159 1.55 -11.32 -10.13
CA THR A 159 1.97 -11.58 -11.51
C THR A 159 1.47 -10.47 -12.42
N LEU A 160 2.38 -9.91 -13.21
CA LEU A 160 2.09 -8.84 -14.17
C LEU A 160 2.84 -9.11 -15.47
N ARG A 161 2.11 -9.27 -16.59
CA ARG A 161 2.67 -9.69 -17.89
C ARG A 161 3.58 -10.92 -17.77
N GLY A 162 3.15 -11.86 -16.94
CA GLY A 162 3.83 -13.11 -16.63
C GLY A 162 5.20 -12.97 -15.93
N CYS A 163 5.56 -11.78 -15.45
CA CYS A 163 6.64 -11.60 -14.48
C CYS A 163 6.06 -11.65 -13.07
N THR A 164 6.79 -12.24 -12.14
CA THR A 164 6.46 -12.25 -10.71
C THR A 164 7.11 -11.07 -10.02
N PHE A 165 6.34 -10.31 -9.25
CA PHE A 165 6.80 -9.19 -8.47
C PHE A 165 6.53 -9.43 -6.99
N GLN A 166 7.54 -9.19 -6.18
CA GLN A 166 7.41 -9.02 -4.75
C GLN A 166 7.08 -7.55 -4.46
N ILE A 167 6.05 -7.34 -3.64
CA ILE A 167 5.50 -6.03 -3.29
C ILE A 167 5.68 -5.84 -1.80
N SER A 168 6.60 -4.96 -1.43
CA SER A 168 6.81 -4.48 -0.06
C SER A 168 5.75 -3.45 0.36
N ALA A 169 5.69 -3.08 1.64
CA ALA A 169 4.68 -2.13 2.13
C ALA A 169 4.89 -0.70 1.60
N ASN A 170 6.15 -0.30 1.39
CA ASN A 170 6.52 1.07 0.99
C ASN A 170 6.87 1.22 -0.50
N SER A 171 6.99 0.12 -1.26
CA SER A 171 7.23 0.20 -2.71
C SER A 171 6.04 0.76 -3.47
N PHE A 172 6.29 1.47 -4.57
CA PHE A 172 5.23 1.72 -5.55
C PHE A 172 4.96 0.46 -6.37
N PHE A 173 3.67 0.14 -6.53
CA PHE A 173 3.18 -0.88 -7.45
C PHE A 173 1.83 -0.43 -8.02
N GLN A 174 1.50 -0.84 -9.24
CA GLN A 174 0.27 -0.43 -9.91
C GLN A 174 -0.95 -0.91 -9.11
N THR A 175 -1.86 0.01 -8.78
CA THR A 175 -3.04 -0.28 -7.97
C THR A 175 -4.08 -1.13 -8.70
N ASN A 176 -4.01 -1.19 -10.03
CA ASN A 176 -4.86 -2.00 -10.88
C ASN A 176 -4.00 -2.83 -11.83
N THR A 177 -3.67 -4.06 -11.43
CA THR A 177 -2.86 -5.00 -12.21
C THR A 177 -3.42 -5.22 -13.62
N TYR A 178 -4.75 -5.34 -13.78
CA TYR A 178 -5.38 -5.56 -15.08
C TYR A 178 -5.14 -4.41 -16.06
N GLN A 179 -5.29 -3.17 -15.59
CA GLN A 179 -5.02 -2.00 -16.43
C GLN A 179 -3.52 -1.79 -16.66
N ALA A 180 -2.67 -2.15 -15.69
CA ALA A 180 -1.23 -2.13 -15.87
C ALA A 180 -0.78 -3.09 -16.99
N GLU A 181 -1.38 -4.27 -17.12
CA GLU A 181 -1.05 -5.19 -18.22
C GLU A 181 -1.35 -4.60 -19.60
N VAL A 182 -2.50 -3.92 -19.73
CA VAL A 182 -2.90 -3.22 -20.96
C VAL A 182 -1.98 -2.05 -21.25
N LEU A 183 -1.71 -1.21 -20.25
CA LEU A 183 -0.81 -0.06 -20.38
C LEU A 183 0.59 -0.51 -20.80
N TYR A 184 1.14 -1.55 -20.18
CA TYR A 184 2.49 -2.00 -20.47
C TYR A 184 2.57 -2.70 -21.84
N LYS A 185 1.47 -3.32 -22.29
CA LYS A 185 1.34 -3.77 -23.68
C LYS A 185 1.46 -2.58 -24.64
N LEU A 186 0.73 -1.50 -24.38
CA LEU A 186 0.76 -0.31 -25.23
C LEU A 186 2.14 0.34 -25.23
N ILE A 187 2.83 0.38 -24.08
CA ILE A 187 4.22 0.85 -24.02
C ILE A 187 5.12 0.00 -24.92
N GLU A 188 5.01 -1.32 -24.85
CA GLU A 188 5.78 -2.23 -25.71
C GLU A 188 5.47 -2.01 -27.20
N ASP A 189 4.20 -1.93 -27.57
CA ASP A 189 3.73 -1.72 -28.94
C ASP A 189 4.21 -0.35 -29.48
N CYS A 190 4.14 0.71 -28.67
CA CYS A 190 4.55 2.07 -29.04
C CYS A 190 6.06 2.26 -29.08
N ALA A 191 6.83 1.48 -28.31
CA ALA A 191 8.29 1.56 -28.30
C ALA A 191 8.92 1.17 -29.66
N GLY A 192 8.16 0.50 -30.54
CA GLY A 192 8.61 0.21 -31.92
C GLY A 192 9.86 -0.66 -31.98
N VAL A 193 10.05 -1.49 -30.95
CA VAL A 193 11.15 -2.44 -30.80
C VAL A 193 11.16 -3.45 -31.95
N ARG A 194 12.34 -3.68 -32.53
CA ARG A 194 12.62 -4.59 -33.65
C ARG A 194 12.58 -6.05 -33.20
N GLY A 195 12.87 -6.33 -31.93
CA GLY A 195 12.80 -7.67 -31.34
C GLY A 195 13.98 -8.56 -31.71
N ASP A 196 15.07 -7.99 -32.26
CA ASP A 196 16.33 -8.69 -32.53
C ASP A 196 17.29 -8.70 -31.32
N GLY A 197 16.89 -8.06 -30.22
CA GLY A 197 17.63 -8.02 -28.95
C GLY A 197 18.77 -7.01 -28.94
N SER A 198 18.93 -6.22 -30.01
CA SER A 198 19.95 -5.18 -30.10
C SER A 198 19.58 -3.88 -29.37
N GLU A 199 18.32 -3.75 -28.94
CA GLU A 199 17.83 -2.52 -28.35
C GLU A 199 18.20 -2.37 -26.88
N ILE A 200 18.47 -1.12 -26.52
CA ILE A 200 18.68 -0.69 -25.15
C ILE A 200 17.46 0.12 -24.72
N VAL A 201 16.79 -0.33 -23.67
CA VAL A 201 15.66 0.37 -23.05
C VAL A 201 16.16 1.11 -21.81
N LEU A 202 15.79 2.38 -21.71
CA LEU A 202 15.99 3.19 -20.51
C LEU A 202 14.66 3.29 -19.76
N ASP A 203 14.59 2.69 -18.58
CA ASP A 203 13.43 2.76 -17.69
C ASP A 203 13.70 3.83 -16.62
N LEU A 204 13.25 5.06 -16.88
CA LEU A 204 13.45 6.19 -15.98
C LEU A 204 12.34 6.21 -14.92
N PHE A 205 12.70 6.47 -13.68
CA PHE A 205 11.79 6.37 -12.53
C PHE A 205 11.23 4.95 -12.38
N CYS A 206 12.11 3.96 -12.53
CA CYS A 206 11.69 2.57 -12.71
C CYS A 206 10.98 1.98 -11.49
N GLY A 207 11.07 2.62 -10.32
CA GLY A 207 10.51 2.09 -9.07
C GLY A 207 11.02 0.69 -8.80
N THR A 208 10.10 -0.26 -8.61
CA THR A 208 10.37 -1.69 -8.42
C THR A 208 10.66 -2.47 -9.72
N GLY A 209 10.89 -1.76 -10.82
CA GLY A 209 11.29 -2.32 -12.12
C GLY A 209 10.14 -2.90 -12.94
N THR A 210 8.89 -2.53 -12.65
CA THR A 210 7.71 -3.18 -13.27
C THR A 210 7.67 -3.07 -14.80
N ILE A 211 7.95 -1.89 -15.36
CA ILE A 211 7.98 -1.68 -16.81
C ILE A 211 9.23 -2.34 -17.40
N GLY A 212 10.42 -1.98 -16.92
CA GLY A 212 11.67 -2.49 -17.44
C GLY A 212 11.77 -4.01 -17.41
N LEU A 213 11.37 -4.67 -16.32
CA LEU A 213 11.42 -6.13 -16.21
C LEU A 213 10.41 -6.82 -17.13
N THR A 214 9.23 -6.23 -17.37
CA THR A 214 8.28 -6.82 -18.32
C THR A 214 8.77 -6.69 -19.76
N LEU A 215 9.49 -5.62 -20.10
CA LEU A 215 10.11 -5.43 -21.41
C LEU A 215 11.39 -6.27 -21.62
N ALA A 216 12.15 -6.52 -20.55
CA ALA A 216 13.39 -7.30 -20.59
C ALA A 216 13.17 -8.79 -20.95
N ARG A 217 11.92 -9.30 -20.80
CA ARG A 217 11.54 -10.65 -21.21
C ARG A 217 11.82 -10.94 -22.69
N SER A 218 11.74 -9.93 -23.53
CA SER A 218 11.98 -10.02 -24.98
C SER A 218 13.47 -9.93 -25.32
N ASP A 219 14.34 -10.42 -24.42
CA ASP A 219 15.81 -10.48 -24.54
C ASP A 219 16.55 -9.14 -24.64
N ARG A 220 15.91 -8.04 -24.25
CA ARG A 220 16.43 -6.67 -24.35
C ARG A 220 17.35 -6.30 -23.19
N HIS A 221 18.28 -5.39 -23.44
CA HIS A 221 19.06 -4.74 -22.39
C HIS A 221 18.27 -3.58 -21.79
N VAL A 222 18.05 -3.60 -20.48
CA VAL A 222 17.32 -2.57 -19.75
C VAL A 222 18.22 -1.91 -18.72
N TYR A 223 18.23 -0.59 -18.71
CA TYR A 223 18.84 0.22 -17.66
C TYR A 223 17.76 1.00 -16.94
N GLY A 224 17.55 0.66 -15.66
CA GLY A 224 16.60 1.34 -14.79
C GLY A 224 17.27 2.43 -13.96
N TYR A 225 16.62 3.58 -13.81
CA TYR A 225 17.09 4.66 -12.94
C TYR A 225 16.04 4.98 -11.89
N GLU A 226 16.44 4.93 -10.62
CA GLU A 226 15.58 5.18 -9.46
C GLU A 226 16.37 5.91 -8.37
N VAL A 227 15.67 6.75 -7.59
CA VAL A 227 16.25 7.55 -6.50
C VAL A 227 15.96 6.93 -5.13
N VAL A 228 14.90 6.14 -4.98
CA VAL A 228 14.48 5.50 -3.73
C VAL A 228 15.25 4.19 -3.51
N PRO A 229 16.13 4.09 -2.49
CA PRO A 229 16.95 2.90 -2.26
C PRO A 229 16.16 1.60 -2.03
N GLN A 230 15.01 1.69 -1.36
CA GLN A 230 14.14 0.53 -1.14
C GLN A 230 13.55 0.02 -2.46
N ALA A 231 13.13 0.92 -3.35
CA ALA A 231 12.61 0.54 -4.67
C ALA A 231 13.69 -0.12 -5.55
N ILE A 232 14.94 0.35 -5.48
CA ILE A 232 16.09 -0.28 -6.16
C ILE A 232 16.31 -1.70 -5.64
N THR A 233 16.31 -1.89 -4.32
CA THR A 233 16.46 -3.22 -3.71
C THR A 233 15.35 -4.17 -4.17
N ASP A 234 14.11 -3.69 -4.15
CA ASP A 234 12.95 -4.46 -4.63
C ASP A 234 13.06 -4.77 -6.13
N ALA A 235 13.55 -3.84 -6.94
CA ALA A 235 13.75 -4.04 -8.38
C ALA A 235 14.82 -5.10 -8.68
N HIS A 236 15.94 -5.11 -7.94
CA HIS A 236 16.96 -6.16 -8.06
C HIS A 236 16.41 -7.53 -7.63
N LEU A 237 15.61 -7.57 -6.57
CA LEU A 237 14.98 -8.80 -6.10
C LEU A 237 13.97 -9.33 -7.14
N ASN A 238 13.16 -8.45 -7.72
CA ASN A 238 12.24 -8.79 -8.80
C ASN A 238 12.98 -9.28 -10.06
N ALA A 239 14.11 -8.65 -10.43
CA ALA A 239 14.94 -9.12 -11.54
C ALA A 239 15.44 -10.56 -11.30
N LYS A 240 15.91 -10.83 -10.07
CA LYS A 240 16.39 -12.15 -9.64
C LYS A 240 15.26 -13.20 -9.65
N ILE A 241 14.09 -12.86 -9.12
CA ILE A 241 12.91 -13.75 -9.09
C ILE A 241 12.52 -14.20 -10.51
N ASN A 242 12.60 -13.29 -11.48
CA ASN A 242 12.28 -13.57 -12.88
C ASN A 242 13.44 -14.14 -13.70
N GLY A 243 14.62 -14.34 -13.10
CA GLY A 243 15.82 -14.79 -13.81
C GLY A 243 16.34 -13.81 -14.87
N ILE A 244 15.96 -12.54 -14.80
CA ILE A 244 16.31 -11.51 -15.78
C ILE A 244 17.71 -10.96 -15.45
N LYS A 245 18.70 -11.31 -16.28
CA LYS A 245 20.10 -10.86 -16.13
C LYS A 245 20.41 -9.57 -16.89
N LYS A 246 19.59 -9.24 -17.90
CA LYS A 246 19.82 -8.09 -18.79
C LYS A 246 19.15 -6.79 -18.27
N CYS A 247 18.87 -6.70 -16.97
CA CYS A 247 18.29 -5.51 -16.35
C CYS A 247 19.25 -4.98 -15.27
N ASN A 248 19.84 -3.81 -15.50
CA ASN A 248 20.70 -3.13 -14.55
C ASN A 248 19.95 -1.95 -13.95
N ILE A 249 19.66 -1.99 -12.65
CA ILE A 249 19.06 -0.84 -11.96
C ILE A 249 20.17 -0.05 -11.27
N CYS A 250 20.25 1.23 -11.62
CA CYS A 250 21.25 2.18 -11.13
C CYS A 250 20.59 3.22 -10.20
N PRO A 251 21.25 3.56 -9.08
CA PRO A 251 20.86 4.73 -8.29
C PRO A 251 21.15 5.99 -9.10
N GLY A 252 20.19 6.90 -9.23
CA GLY A 252 20.44 8.15 -9.93
C GLY A 252 19.23 9.06 -10.03
N ARG A 253 19.48 10.37 -10.02
CA ARG A 253 18.51 11.37 -10.48
C ARG A 253 18.63 11.45 -12.00
N SER A 254 17.52 11.34 -12.72
CA SER A 254 17.48 11.73 -14.14
C SER A 254 17.80 13.23 -14.21
N GLN A 255 18.98 13.58 -14.72
CA GLN A 255 19.38 14.95 -15.05
C GLN A 255 19.57 15.05 -16.56
#